data_AF-A0A4P9YB52-F1
#
_entry.id   AF-A0A4P9YB52-F1
#
_cell.length_a   1.000
_cell.length_b   1.000
_cell.length_c   1.000
_cell.angle_alpha   90.00
_cell.angle_beta   90.00
_cell.angle_gamma   90.00
#
_symmetry.space_group_name_H-M   'P 1'
#
loop_
_entity.id
_entity.type
_entity.pdbx_description
1 polymer ?
#
loop_
_entity_poly.entity_id
_entity_poly.type
_entity_poly.pdbx_seq_one_letter_code
_entity_poly.pdbx_strand_id
1 'polypeptide(L)'
;LEEIIPFDIYHRINDFLDVKSSERFRLTKKSLYHNVALNADIVFHWFRKCGPYFNVGDCGQDDIQKFYKYYQYVLDPNAEFKNIERITKEDLIKLLIKQKKFTPFNCYNYNVKYLYGKEDIDPLAYCIDKQMSECIEILIERNFYLESLGTKAISFVNSNPFIQEMNTNIKNIRNLIELNNFSDDELKAYKIAQSLHLQPIDQKTMSYVLFKASNENTRVNSNILHLAIFMLQNHINALSYSSFQSIMNVLSLYHPDPVVVVTIINEALKTKFALYRYEKRRLFFRLFQNDAVATHDSGLFTDFVKFFPEDGPLLFEFAFTQRSHKSYTLLKQSGMFAIKSLRKIWDEWRKMFYSYLEGPHTEKRSEHLQFLLNSFDDVDTSRIKEVNWVDVFSNHWTSYDKQRITLFKKILECLKLTDTSSYDWTVYEHLLQ
;
A
#
# COMPACT_ATOMS: atom_id res chain seq x y z
N LEU A 1 -22.95 -15.17 -35.58
CA LEU A 1 -23.79 -14.85 -34.41
C LEU A 1 -22.88 -14.19 -33.41
N GLU A 2 -22.71 -12.87 -33.53
CA GLU A 2 -21.89 -12.07 -32.62
C GLU A 2 -22.72 -11.71 -31.39
N GLU A 3 -22.10 -11.87 -30.23
CA GLU A 3 -22.70 -11.68 -28.91
C GLU A 3 -22.90 -10.18 -28.66
N ILE A 4 -24.17 -9.75 -28.65
CA ILE A 4 -24.57 -8.36 -28.38
C ILE A 4 -24.49 -8.12 -26.86
N ILE A 5 -23.61 -7.21 -26.44
CA ILE A 5 -23.50 -6.77 -25.04
C ILE A 5 -24.81 -6.05 -24.64
N PRO A 6 -25.45 -6.36 -23.49
CA PRO A 6 -26.83 -5.90 -23.21
C PRO A 6 -27.00 -4.41 -22.89
N PHE A 7 -25.96 -3.58 -23.00
CA PHE A 7 -26.00 -2.17 -22.63
C PHE A 7 -25.25 -1.25 -23.60
N ASP A 8 -25.20 -1.58 -24.90
CA ASP A 8 -24.85 -0.59 -25.92
C ASP A 8 -26.07 0.27 -26.28
N ILE A 9 -26.37 1.22 -25.40
CA ILE A 9 -27.49 2.17 -25.56
C ILE A 9 -27.20 3.16 -26.71
N TYR A 10 -25.94 3.30 -27.14
CA TYR A 10 -25.55 4.30 -28.15
C TYR A 10 -25.98 3.93 -29.56
N HIS A 11 -26.09 2.64 -29.88
CA HIS A 11 -26.51 2.23 -31.21
C HIS A 11 -28.01 2.50 -31.49
N ARG A 12 -28.84 2.60 -30.44
CA ARG A 12 -30.30 2.85 -30.53
C ARG A 12 -30.74 4.30 -30.27
N ILE A 13 -29.86 5.17 -29.77
CA ILE A 13 -30.19 6.59 -29.50
C ILE A 13 -30.41 7.38 -30.80
N ASN A 14 -29.83 6.94 -31.92
CA ASN A 14 -30.03 7.60 -33.22
C ASN A 14 -31.40 7.31 -33.88
N ASP A 15 -32.17 6.35 -33.36
CA ASP A 15 -33.49 5.98 -33.90
C ASP A 15 -34.63 6.83 -33.33
N PHE A 16 -34.37 7.66 -32.32
CA PHE A 16 -35.33 8.64 -31.84
C PHE A 16 -35.13 9.97 -32.56
N LEU A 17 -36.05 10.24 -33.49
CA LEU A 17 -36.23 11.55 -34.12
C LEU A 17 -36.24 12.64 -33.03
N ASP A 18 -35.50 13.71 -33.32
CA ASP A 18 -35.33 14.96 -32.54
C ASP A 18 -34.15 15.07 -31.53
N VAL A 19 -33.26 14.08 -31.45
CA VAL A 19 -32.02 14.22 -30.64
C VAL A 19 -30.95 15.10 -31.33
N LYS A 20 -30.96 15.19 -32.67
CA LYS A 20 -29.99 15.99 -33.45
C LYS A 20 -30.19 17.51 -33.33
N SER A 21 -31.43 17.96 -33.07
CA SER A 21 -31.84 19.37 -32.97
C SER A 21 -31.82 19.89 -31.52
N SER A 22 -31.85 18.99 -30.53
CA SER A 22 -31.91 19.37 -29.11
C SER A 22 -30.57 19.92 -28.60
N GLU A 23 -30.52 21.23 -28.37
CA GLU A 23 -29.39 21.92 -27.74
C GLU A 23 -29.07 21.36 -26.35
N ARG A 24 -30.11 21.02 -25.57
CA ARG A 24 -29.97 20.39 -24.25
C ARG A 24 -29.26 19.04 -24.36
N PHE A 25 -29.61 18.21 -25.35
CA PHE A 25 -28.95 16.92 -25.56
C PHE A 25 -27.53 17.08 -26.10
N ARG A 26 -27.25 18.08 -26.95
CA ARG A 26 -25.88 18.43 -27.36
C ARG A 26 -25.02 18.88 -26.17
N LEU A 27 -25.57 19.67 -25.26
CA LEU A 27 -24.89 20.10 -24.04
C LEU A 27 -24.65 18.93 -23.08
N THR A 28 -25.65 18.06 -22.89
CA THR A 28 -25.50 16.82 -22.09
C THR A 28 -24.52 15.85 -22.73
N LYS A 29 -24.51 15.69 -24.05
CA LYS A 29 -23.53 14.87 -24.79
C LYS A 29 -22.13 15.46 -24.67
N LYS A 30 -21.97 16.78 -24.86
CA LYS A 30 -20.70 17.50 -24.65
C LYS A 30 -20.20 17.34 -23.22
N SER A 31 -21.08 17.41 -22.23
CA SER A 31 -20.79 17.14 -20.81
C SER A 31 -20.43 15.67 -20.55
N LEU A 32 -21.13 14.72 -21.19
CA LEU A 32 -20.84 13.29 -21.10
C LEU A 32 -19.45 12.97 -21.67
N TYR A 33 -19.11 13.49 -22.84
CA TYR A 33 -17.78 13.33 -23.44
C TYR A 33 -16.69 14.10 -22.68
N HIS A 34 -17.01 15.25 -22.08
CA HIS A 34 -16.13 15.92 -21.10
C HIS A 34 -15.83 15.03 -19.87
N ASN A 35 -16.72 14.09 -19.56
CA ASN A 35 -16.57 13.15 -18.45
C ASN A 35 -15.94 11.80 -18.88
N VAL A 36 -15.74 11.55 -20.17
CA VAL A 36 -15.02 10.35 -20.64
C VAL A 36 -13.53 10.59 -20.47
N ALA A 37 -12.97 10.17 -19.35
CA ALA A 37 -11.51 10.15 -19.17
C ALA A 37 -10.91 8.97 -19.94
N LEU A 38 -9.80 9.20 -20.66
CA LEU A 38 -9.00 8.09 -21.16
C LEU A 38 -8.42 7.30 -19.98
N ASN A 39 -8.63 5.99 -19.97
CA ASN A 39 -8.04 5.10 -18.97
C ASN A 39 -6.51 5.14 -19.06
N ALA A 40 -5.85 5.01 -17.92
CA ALA A 40 -4.39 5.06 -17.84
C ALA A 40 -3.72 4.04 -18.78
N ASP A 41 -4.26 2.82 -18.84
CA ASP A 41 -3.76 1.77 -19.73
C ASP A 41 -3.79 2.20 -21.20
N ILE A 42 -4.84 2.91 -21.64
CA ILE A 42 -4.93 3.42 -23.02
C ILE A 42 -3.90 4.52 -23.24
N VAL A 43 -3.79 5.45 -22.28
CA VAL A 43 -2.86 6.58 -22.36
C VAL A 43 -1.41 6.10 -22.48
N PHE A 44 -0.98 5.21 -21.58
CA PHE A 44 0.39 4.71 -21.56
C PHE A 44 0.64 3.67 -22.66
N HIS A 45 -0.38 2.96 -23.13
CA HIS A 45 -0.27 2.13 -24.33
C HIS A 45 0.04 2.97 -25.57
N TRP A 46 -0.68 4.06 -25.79
CA TRP A 46 -0.42 4.96 -26.91
C TRP A 46 0.89 5.73 -26.76
N PHE A 47 1.24 6.15 -25.53
CA PHE A 47 2.54 6.73 -25.25
C PHE A 47 3.66 5.76 -25.62
N ARG A 48 3.57 4.50 -25.18
CA ARG A 48 4.54 3.47 -25.55
C ARG A 48 4.59 3.22 -27.06
N LYS A 49 3.41 3.12 -27.69
CA LYS A 49 3.27 2.79 -29.12
C LYS A 49 3.89 3.88 -30.01
N CYS A 50 3.78 5.15 -29.60
CA CYS A 50 4.20 6.30 -30.39
C CYS A 50 5.46 7.02 -29.87
N GLY A 51 5.93 6.67 -28.67
CA GLY A 51 7.06 7.28 -27.96
C GLY A 51 8.34 6.41 -27.97
N PRO A 52 9.04 6.22 -26.82
CA PRO A 52 10.38 5.65 -26.78
C PRO A 52 10.43 4.19 -27.26
N TYR A 53 11.45 3.90 -28.08
CA TYR A 53 11.91 2.57 -28.51
C TYR A 53 10.80 1.59 -28.92
N PHE A 54 10.45 1.54 -30.21
CA PHE A 54 10.31 0.31 -31.00
C PHE A 54 9.82 0.64 -32.42
N ASN A 55 10.62 0.27 -33.42
CA ASN A 55 10.23 0.08 -34.83
C ASN A 55 9.26 -1.11 -34.98
N VAL A 56 8.22 -1.22 -34.13
CA VAL A 56 7.20 -2.25 -34.24
C VAL A 56 5.98 -1.62 -34.90
N GLY A 57 6.02 -1.57 -36.24
CA GLY A 57 4.87 -1.53 -37.15
C GLY A 57 3.93 -0.32 -37.15
N ASP A 58 3.37 0.11 -36.02
CA ASP A 58 1.96 0.53 -36.06
C ASP A 58 1.65 1.90 -35.40
N CYS A 59 2.62 2.79 -35.17
CA CYS A 59 2.28 4.21 -34.95
C CYS A 59 2.42 5.01 -36.25
N GLY A 60 1.71 4.56 -37.27
CA GLY A 60 1.56 5.27 -38.53
C GLY A 60 0.67 6.50 -38.38
N GLN A 61 0.81 7.46 -39.31
CA GLN A 61 -0.03 8.66 -39.35
C GLN A 61 -1.53 8.32 -39.35
N ASP A 62 -1.95 7.29 -40.10
CA ASP A 62 -3.34 6.85 -40.14
C ASP A 62 -3.88 6.38 -38.78
N ASP A 63 -3.06 5.70 -37.98
CA ASP A 63 -3.47 5.19 -36.67
C ASP A 63 -3.56 6.30 -35.63
N ILE A 64 -2.60 7.23 -35.65
CA ILE A 64 -2.64 8.46 -34.85
C ILE A 64 -3.90 9.24 -35.18
N GLN A 65 -4.18 9.41 -36.48
CA GLN A 65 -5.32 10.16 -36.98
C GLN A 65 -6.66 9.52 -36.59
N LYS A 66 -6.77 8.18 -36.70
CA LYS A 66 -7.95 7.42 -36.25
C LYS A 66 -8.14 7.57 -34.74
N PHE A 67 -7.08 7.42 -33.96
CA PHE A 67 -7.13 7.55 -32.50
C PHE A 67 -7.53 8.95 -32.06
N TYR A 68 -6.89 9.99 -32.61
CA TYR A 68 -7.27 11.37 -32.32
C TYR A 68 -8.71 11.64 -32.71
N LYS A 69 -9.15 11.27 -33.92
CA LYS A 69 -10.54 11.50 -34.36
C LYS A 69 -11.55 10.83 -33.42
N TYR A 70 -11.24 9.64 -32.92
CA TYR A 70 -12.11 8.93 -31.99
C TYR A 70 -12.14 9.58 -30.60
N TYR A 71 -10.99 10.05 -30.09
CA TYR A 71 -10.85 10.61 -28.74
C TYR A 71 -10.69 12.14 -28.70
N GLN A 72 -11.02 12.85 -29.78
CA GLN A 72 -10.73 14.28 -29.95
C GLN A 72 -11.25 15.11 -28.79
N TYR A 73 -12.50 14.89 -28.39
CA TYR A 73 -13.17 15.63 -27.31
C TYR A 73 -12.54 15.42 -25.93
N VAL A 74 -11.71 14.38 -25.76
CA VAL A 74 -11.00 14.05 -24.53
C VAL A 74 -9.55 14.54 -24.59
N LEU A 75 -8.89 14.32 -25.72
CA LEU A 75 -7.50 14.71 -25.93
C LEU A 75 -7.35 16.23 -26.06
N ASP A 76 -8.23 16.85 -26.83
CA ASP A 76 -8.19 18.27 -27.21
C ASP A 76 -9.60 18.89 -27.11
N PRO A 77 -10.11 19.09 -25.88
CA PRO A 77 -11.49 19.56 -25.65
C PRO A 77 -11.74 20.98 -26.20
N ASN A 78 -10.67 21.76 -26.39
CA ASN A 78 -10.72 23.14 -26.88
C ASN A 78 -10.39 23.27 -28.36
N ALA A 79 -10.07 22.17 -29.06
CA ALA A 79 -9.63 22.17 -30.45
C ALA A 79 -8.44 23.12 -30.70
N GLU A 80 -7.45 23.10 -29.81
CA GLU A 80 -6.21 23.88 -29.91
C GLU A 80 -5.42 23.48 -31.18
N PHE A 81 -5.53 22.22 -31.61
CA PHE A 81 -4.97 21.75 -32.88
C PHE A 81 -5.92 22.06 -34.05
N LYS A 82 -5.78 23.28 -34.61
CA LYS A 82 -6.60 23.79 -35.72
C LYS A 82 -6.50 22.96 -37.01
N ASN A 83 -5.43 22.18 -37.18
CA ASN A 83 -5.18 21.39 -38.37
C ASN A 83 -5.40 19.90 -38.08
N ILE A 84 -6.67 19.50 -38.06
CA ILE A 84 -7.12 18.15 -37.71
C ILE A 84 -6.53 17.10 -38.65
N GLU A 85 -6.06 17.46 -39.85
CA GLU A 85 -5.66 16.50 -40.89
C GLU A 85 -4.24 15.93 -40.73
N ARG A 86 -3.38 16.46 -39.85
CA ARG A 86 -2.00 15.98 -39.66
C ARG A 86 -1.51 16.15 -38.22
N ILE A 87 -1.77 15.16 -37.37
CA ILE A 87 -1.26 15.12 -36.00
C ILE A 87 0.05 14.32 -35.97
N THR A 88 1.12 14.95 -35.52
CA THR A 88 2.42 14.27 -35.39
C THR A 88 2.46 13.36 -34.17
N LYS A 89 3.51 12.52 -34.07
CA LYS A 89 3.71 11.69 -32.87
C LYS A 89 3.90 12.58 -31.65
N GLU A 90 4.70 13.63 -31.79
CA GLU A 90 5.01 14.61 -30.75
C GLU A 90 3.75 15.35 -30.29
N ASP A 91 2.86 15.72 -31.21
CA ASP A 91 1.56 16.32 -30.87
C ASP A 91 0.70 15.36 -30.04
N LEU A 92 0.60 14.10 -30.47
CA LEU A 92 -0.12 13.08 -29.71
C LEU A 92 0.48 12.89 -28.31
N ILE A 93 1.81 12.83 -28.19
CA ILE A 93 2.49 12.70 -26.89
C ILE A 93 2.15 13.88 -25.97
N LYS A 94 2.17 15.13 -26.48
CA LYS A 94 1.76 16.30 -25.71
C LYS A 94 0.30 16.19 -25.23
N LEU A 95 -0.61 15.76 -26.09
CA LEU A 95 -2.02 15.56 -25.75
C LEU A 95 -2.23 14.47 -24.69
N LEU A 96 -1.48 13.36 -24.79
CA LEU A 96 -1.52 12.26 -23.84
C LEU A 96 -1.02 12.69 -22.45
N ILE A 97 0.08 13.44 -22.40
CA ILE A 97 0.67 13.88 -21.12
C ILE A 97 -0.22 14.89 -20.41
N LYS A 98 -1.00 15.69 -21.15
CA LYS A 98 -2.00 16.59 -20.55
C LYS A 98 -3.13 15.83 -19.85
N GLN A 99 -3.37 14.55 -20.16
CA GLN A 99 -4.44 13.76 -19.55
C GLN A 99 -4.25 13.55 -18.04
N LYS A 100 -5.33 13.67 -17.25
CA LYS A 100 -5.30 13.48 -15.78
C LYS A 100 -4.80 12.11 -15.34
N LYS A 101 -4.94 11.09 -16.19
CA LYS A 101 -4.48 9.72 -15.89
C LYS A 101 -2.98 9.51 -16.15
N PHE A 102 -2.30 10.47 -16.79
CA PHE A 102 -0.85 10.42 -17.02
C PHE A 102 -0.09 10.80 -15.74
N THR A 103 0.02 9.84 -14.82
CA THR A 103 0.69 9.99 -13.52
C THR A 103 1.84 8.99 -13.37
N PRO A 104 2.86 9.28 -12.54
CA PRO A 104 3.98 8.36 -12.31
C PRO A 104 3.52 6.96 -11.87
N PHE A 105 2.59 6.88 -10.90
CA PHE A 105 2.07 5.60 -10.41
C PHE A 105 1.39 4.76 -11.49
N ASN A 106 0.58 5.39 -12.34
CA ASN A 106 -0.06 4.69 -13.44
C ASN A 106 0.95 4.22 -14.48
N CYS A 107 2.00 5.01 -14.74
CA CYS A 107 3.10 4.64 -15.62
C CYS A 107 3.81 3.39 -15.10
N TYR A 108 4.18 3.38 -13.81
CA TYR A 108 4.88 2.24 -13.21
C TYR A 108 4.00 0.98 -13.16
N ASN A 109 2.72 1.13 -12.81
CA ASN A 109 1.76 0.02 -12.86
C ASN A 109 1.61 -0.54 -14.28
N TYR A 110 1.57 0.34 -15.29
CA TYR A 110 1.51 -0.06 -16.70
C TYR A 110 2.78 -0.83 -17.10
N ASN A 111 3.96 -0.32 -16.75
CA ASN A 111 5.24 -0.98 -17.02
C ASN A 111 5.25 -2.41 -16.45
N VAL A 112 4.90 -2.56 -15.18
CA VAL A 112 4.86 -3.88 -14.53
C VAL A 112 3.85 -4.81 -15.17
N LYS A 113 2.62 -4.32 -15.41
CA LYS A 113 1.52 -5.17 -15.88
C LYS A 113 1.68 -5.63 -17.32
N TYR A 114 2.26 -4.79 -18.19
CA TYR A 114 2.22 -5.01 -19.64
C TYR A 114 3.59 -5.20 -20.29
N LEU A 115 4.69 -4.89 -19.59
CA LEU A 115 6.03 -4.91 -20.21
C LEU A 115 6.89 -6.10 -19.81
N TYR A 116 6.59 -6.85 -18.73
CA TYR A 116 7.27 -8.10 -18.30
C TYR A 116 8.43 -8.58 -19.22
N GLY A 117 9.64 -8.04 -19.03
CA GLY A 117 10.84 -8.40 -19.80
C GLY A 117 11.18 -7.51 -21.02
N LYS A 118 10.41 -6.44 -21.28
CA LYS A 118 10.69 -5.39 -22.27
C LYS A 118 11.21 -4.14 -21.57
N GLU A 119 11.79 -3.22 -22.34
CA GLU A 119 12.20 -1.90 -21.84
C GLU A 119 10.98 -1.13 -21.31
N ASP A 120 11.10 -0.64 -20.07
CA ASP A 120 10.10 0.20 -19.41
C ASP A 120 9.93 1.52 -20.16
N ILE A 121 8.71 2.09 -20.17
CA ILE A 121 8.55 3.46 -20.65
C ILE A 121 9.08 4.41 -19.58
N ASP A 122 9.92 5.36 -20.00
CA ASP A 122 10.38 6.49 -19.20
C ASP A 122 9.99 7.78 -19.94
N PRO A 123 8.82 8.36 -19.62
CA PRO A 123 8.32 9.53 -20.34
C PRO A 123 9.23 10.75 -20.24
N LEU A 124 9.84 10.97 -19.08
CA LEU A 124 10.70 12.12 -18.85
C LEU A 124 12.01 11.96 -19.63
N ALA A 125 12.64 10.78 -19.57
CA ALA A 125 13.83 10.50 -20.38
C ALA A 125 13.56 10.67 -21.87
N TYR A 126 12.41 10.19 -22.37
CA TYR A 126 12.02 10.37 -23.77
C TYR A 126 11.90 11.84 -24.16
N CYS A 127 11.19 12.64 -23.37
CA CYS A 127 10.99 14.05 -23.71
C CYS A 127 12.28 14.87 -23.60
N ILE A 128 13.21 14.49 -22.70
CA ILE A 128 14.55 15.06 -22.65
C ILE A 128 15.35 14.69 -23.92
N ASP A 129 15.34 13.41 -24.32
CA ASP A 129 16.01 12.93 -25.55
C ASP A 129 15.51 13.66 -26.80
N LYS A 130 14.19 13.89 -26.87
CA LYS A 130 13.53 14.59 -28.00
C LYS A 130 13.46 16.10 -27.85
N GLN A 131 14.07 16.67 -26.80
CA GLN A 131 14.11 18.12 -26.56
C GLN A 131 12.71 18.78 -26.57
N MET A 132 11.72 18.09 -26.01
CA MET A 132 10.33 18.54 -25.97
C MET A 132 10.08 19.41 -24.72
N SER A 133 10.48 20.69 -24.73
CA SER A 133 10.46 21.56 -23.54
C SER A 133 9.13 21.56 -22.77
N GLU A 134 8.00 21.77 -23.46
CA GLU A 134 6.66 21.73 -22.83
C GLU A 134 6.36 20.38 -22.17
N CYS A 135 6.80 19.27 -22.77
CA CYS A 135 6.64 17.95 -22.17
C CYS A 135 7.49 17.81 -20.90
N ILE A 136 8.75 18.25 -20.94
CA ILE A 136 9.68 18.19 -19.81
C ILE A 136 9.10 18.96 -18.62
N GLU A 137 8.62 20.19 -18.87
CA GLU A 137 8.00 21.04 -17.84
C GLU A 137 6.79 20.34 -17.20
N ILE A 138 5.83 19.85 -18.00
CA ILE A 138 4.63 19.18 -17.47
C ILE A 138 5.00 17.92 -16.68
N LEU A 139 5.97 17.13 -17.15
CA LEU A 139 6.36 15.89 -16.46
C LEU A 139 7.09 16.16 -15.14
N ILE A 140 7.93 17.19 -15.08
CA ILE A 140 8.58 17.64 -13.83
C ILE A 140 7.52 18.15 -12.83
N GLU A 141 6.58 19.00 -13.27
CA GLU A 141 5.48 19.49 -12.43
C GLU A 141 4.61 18.34 -11.89
N ARG A 142 4.45 17.27 -12.67
CA ARG A 142 3.74 16.05 -12.27
C ARG A 142 4.60 15.06 -11.48
N ASN A 143 5.81 15.46 -11.10
CA ASN A 143 6.72 14.67 -10.29
C ASN A 143 7.06 13.32 -10.94
N PHE A 144 7.31 13.29 -12.26
CA PHE A 144 7.97 12.16 -12.91
C PHE A 144 9.46 12.16 -12.59
N TYR A 145 10.00 10.97 -12.34
CA TYR A 145 11.40 10.77 -11.96
C TYR A 145 12.11 9.93 -13.00
N LEU A 146 13.35 10.30 -13.30
CA LEU A 146 14.25 9.48 -14.12
C LEU A 146 14.59 8.20 -13.36
N GLU A 147 14.65 7.07 -14.07
CA GLU A 147 15.11 5.81 -13.47
C GLU A 147 16.55 5.96 -12.94
N SER A 148 17.44 6.40 -13.84
CA SER A 148 18.80 6.82 -13.54
C SER A 148 19.40 7.54 -14.75
N LEU A 149 20.46 8.32 -14.51
CA LEU A 149 21.30 8.79 -15.61
C LEU A 149 22.15 7.63 -16.14
N GLY A 150 21.59 6.87 -17.07
CA GLY A 150 22.33 5.93 -17.90
C GLY A 150 23.24 6.68 -18.88
N THR A 151 24.32 6.03 -19.32
CA THR A 151 25.32 6.56 -20.26
C THR A 151 24.75 7.03 -21.63
N LYS A 152 23.48 6.77 -21.93
CA LYS A 152 22.79 7.19 -23.16
C LYS A 152 22.47 8.70 -23.22
N ALA A 153 22.67 9.46 -22.15
CA ALA A 153 22.24 10.85 -22.01
C ALA A 153 23.35 11.92 -22.24
N ILE A 154 24.60 11.54 -22.46
CA ILE A 154 25.75 12.32 -21.94
C ILE A 154 26.01 13.71 -22.57
N SER A 155 25.55 14.05 -23.78
CA SER A 155 25.99 15.30 -24.41
C SER A 155 25.13 16.54 -24.12
N PHE A 156 23.80 16.42 -24.05
CA PHE A 156 22.88 17.57 -23.81
C PHE A 156 22.27 17.60 -22.40
N VAL A 157 22.36 16.47 -21.68
CA VAL A 157 21.78 16.29 -20.34
C VAL A 157 22.56 17.05 -19.25
N ASN A 158 23.81 17.39 -19.51
CA ASN A 158 24.63 18.16 -18.58
C ASN A 158 24.35 19.67 -18.57
N SER A 159 23.61 20.23 -19.54
CA SER A 159 23.22 21.66 -19.55
C SER A 159 21.80 21.93 -19.06
N ASN A 160 20.99 20.89 -18.83
CA ASN A 160 19.65 21.07 -18.29
C ASN A 160 19.71 21.39 -16.79
N PRO A 161 19.19 22.54 -16.31
CA PRO A 161 19.28 22.94 -14.90
C PRO A 161 18.69 21.92 -13.93
N PHE A 162 17.55 21.29 -14.29
CA PHE A 162 16.90 20.27 -13.47
C PHE A 162 17.83 19.07 -13.24
N ILE A 163 18.58 18.65 -14.27
CA ILE A 163 19.49 17.51 -14.17
C ILE A 163 20.73 17.86 -13.35
N GLN A 164 21.26 19.08 -13.49
CA GLN A 164 22.40 19.54 -12.68
C GLN A 164 22.03 19.59 -11.19
N GLU A 165 20.83 20.09 -10.88
CA GLU A 165 20.31 20.16 -9.52
C GLU A 165 20.10 18.75 -8.94
N MET A 166 19.48 17.85 -9.71
CA MET A 166 19.30 16.45 -9.34
C MET A 166 20.64 15.77 -9.02
N ASN A 167 21.64 15.94 -9.89
CA ASN A 167 22.98 15.36 -9.69
C ASN A 167 23.67 15.88 -8.44
N THR A 168 23.53 17.16 -8.17
CA THR A 168 24.07 17.80 -6.96
C THR A 168 23.44 17.18 -5.72
N ASN A 169 22.11 17.04 -5.70
CA ASN A 169 21.39 16.43 -4.59
C ASN A 169 21.75 14.94 -4.40
N ILE A 170 21.82 14.17 -5.50
CA ILE A 170 22.24 12.75 -5.45
C ILE A 170 23.63 12.63 -4.83
N LYS A 171 24.57 13.49 -5.20
CA LYS A 171 25.92 13.50 -4.61
C LYS A 171 25.88 13.84 -3.12
N ASN A 172 25.08 14.83 -2.72
CA ASN A 172 24.90 15.19 -1.31
C ASN A 172 24.33 14.01 -0.50
N ILE A 173 23.30 13.35 -1.01
CA ILE A 173 22.71 12.15 -0.38
C ILE A 173 23.74 11.03 -0.27
N ARG A 174 24.52 10.77 -1.33
CA ARG A 174 25.59 9.75 -1.30
C ARG A 174 26.65 10.07 -0.25
N ASN A 175 27.13 11.31 -0.19
CA ASN A 175 28.10 11.73 0.82
C ASN A 175 27.55 11.56 2.24
N LEU A 176 26.27 11.86 2.48
CA LEU A 176 25.62 11.66 3.78
C LEU A 176 25.60 10.18 4.21
N ILE A 177 25.43 9.25 3.28
CA ILE A 177 25.23 7.82 3.59
C ILE A 177 26.47 6.94 3.35
N GLU A 178 27.58 7.52 2.87
CA GLU A 178 28.86 6.82 2.68
C GLU A 178 29.45 6.34 4.01
N LEU A 179 29.25 7.11 5.08
CA LEU A 179 29.53 6.70 6.45
C LEU A 179 28.20 6.20 7.03
N ASN A 180 28.06 4.90 7.30
CA ASN A 180 26.82 4.29 7.79
C ASN A 180 26.21 4.93 9.08
N ASN A 181 26.85 5.95 9.66
CA ASN A 181 26.38 6.77 10.78
C ASN A 181 26.78 8.25 10.57
N PHE A 182 26.00 9.00 9.80
CA PHE A 182 26.10 10.45 9.77
C PHE A 182 25.41 11.08 10.99
N SER A 183 25.86 12.26 11.37
CA SER A 183 25.41 12.96 12.58
C SER A 183 24.00 13.54 12.45
N ASP A 184 23.36 13.77 13.61
CA ASP A 184 22.05 14.43 13.68
C ASP A 184 22.11 15.84 13.06
N ASP A 185 23.24 16.55 13.24
CA ASP A 185 23.46 17.89 12.69
C ASP A 185 23.55 17.88 11.16
N GLU A 186 24.23 16.90 10.56
CA GLU A 186 24.28 16.73 9.11
C GLU A 186 22.90 16.41 8.52
N LEU A 187 22.14 15.51 9.16
CA LEU A 187 20.77 15.21 8.75
C LEU A 187 19.87 16.45 8.83
N LYS A 188 19.98 17.18 9.95
CA LYS A 188 19.18 18.38 10.20
C LYS A 188 19.51 19.48 9.19
N ALA A 189 20.80 19.72 8.93
CA ALA A 189 21.25 20.67 7.92
C ALA A 189 20.71 20.31 6.53
N TYR A 190 20.79 19.03 6.15
CA TYR A 190 20.23 18.55 4.88
C TYR A 190 18.71 18.78 4.80
N LYS A 191 17.95 18.39 5.83
CA LYS A 191 16.49 18.58 5.87
C LYS A 191 16.10 20.05 5.80
N ILE A 192 16.84 20.94 6.48
CA ILE A 192 16.61 22.39 6.42
C ILE A 192 16.83 22.90 4.98
N ALA A 193 17.94 22.51 4.34
CA ALA A 193 18.20 22.91 2.95
C ALA A 193 17.08 22.45 2.00
N GLN A 194 16.65 21.19 2.12
CA GLN A 194 15.55 20.63 1.30
C GLN A 194 14.18 21.25 1.60
N SER A 195 13.95 21.75 2.81
CA SER A 195 12.69 22.45 3.14
C SER A 195 12.58 23.83 2.48
N LEU A 196 13.72 24.47 2.18
CA LEU A 196 13.77 25.75 1.48
C LEU A 196 13.64 25.56 -0.03
N HIS A 197 14.29 24.52 -0.55
CA HIS A 197 14.28 24.18 -1.96
C HIS A 197 14.39 22.66 -2.11
N LEU A 198 13.26 22.01 -2.36
CA LEU A 198 13.21 20.57 -2.51
C LEU A 198 13.82 20.16 -3.85
N GLN A 199 15.04 19.65 -3.79
CA GLN A 199 15.80 19.31 -4.99
C GLN A 199 15.39 17.93 -5.51
N PRO A 200 15.33 17.71 -6.83
CA PRO A 200 14.96 16.42 -7.39
C PRO A 200 15.99 15.32 -7.05
N ILE A 201 15.54 14.07 -7.18
CA ILE A 201 16.38 12.86 -7.06
C ILE A 201 16.08 11.93 -8.27
N ASP A 202 16.77 10.80 -8.38
CA ASP A 202 16.40 9.72 -9.31
C ASP A 202 15.83 8.50 -8.56
N GLN A 203 15.18 7.59 -9.29
CA GLN A 203 14.56 6.40 -8.69
C GLN A 203 15.62 5.46 -8.07
N LYS A 204 16.82 5.38 -8.65
CA LYS A 204 17.93 4.60 -8.08
C LYS A 204 18.39 5.12 -6.72
N THR A 205 18.46 6.43 -6.53
CA THR A 205 18.87 7.04 -5.25
C THR A 205 17.82 6.79 -4.16
N MET A 206 16.52 6.95 -4.49
CA MET A 206 15.43 6.55 -3.59
C MET A 206 15.57 5.08 -3.16
N SER A 207 15.75 4.18 -4.14
CA SER A 207 15.89 2.75 -3.89
C SER A 207 17.10 2.43 -3.02
N TYR A 208 18.25 3.05 -3.31
CA TYR A 208 19.50 2.86 -2.57
C TYR A 208 19.38 3.25 -1.10
N VAL A 209 18.79 4.41 -0.81
CA VAL A 209 18.58 4.88 0.58
C VAL A 209 17.62 3.94 1.32
N LEU A 210 16.54 3.50 0.67
CA LEU A 210 15.60 2.56 1.29
C LEU A 210 16.25 1.20 1.57
N PHE A 211 17.08 0.67 0.67
CA PHE A 211 17.83 -0.56 0.94
C PHE A 211 18.83 -0.40 2.09
N LYS A 212 19.50 0.75 2.20
CA LYS A 212 20.37 1.06 3.35
C LYS A 212 19.58 1.13 4.66
N ALA A 213 18.43 1.79 4.68
CA ALA A 213 17.54 1.84 5.84
C ALA A 213 16.92 0.47 6.17
N SER A 214 16.83 -0.42 5.20
CA SER A 214 16.36 -1.80 5.37
C SER A 214 17.46 -2.76 5.85
N ASN A 215 18.64 -2.27 6.23
CA ASN A 215 19.70 -3.10 6.80
C ASN A 215 19.28 -3.67 8.16
N GLU A 216 19.60 -4.93 8.44
CA GLU A 216 19.20 -5.62 9.67
C GLU A 216 19.64 -4.93 10.98
N ASN A 217 20.69 -4.12 10.94
CA ASN A 217 21.23 -3.40 12.11
C ASN A 217 20.64 -1.99 12.28
N THR A 218 19.72 -1.57 11.41
CA THR A 218 19.08 -0.26 11.49
C THR A 218 18.22 -0.18 12.74
N ARG A 219 18.43 0.87 13.55
CA ARG A 219 17.66 1.15 14.76
C ARG A 219 16.55 2.15 14.46
N VAL A 220 15.51 2.13 15.29
CA VAL A 220 14.35 3.04 15.19
C VAL A 220 14.74 4.52 15.16
N ASN A 221 15.74 4.94 15.93
CA ASN A 221 16.16 6.34 15.98
C ASN A 221 17.36 6.64 15.06
N SER A 222 17.67 5.77 14.11
CA SER A 222 18.83 5.96 13.24
C SER A 222 18.59 7.05 12.20
N ASN A 223 19.64 7.81 11.89
CA ASN A 223 19.58 8.87 10.89
C ASN A 223 19.29 8.34 9.47
N ILE A 224 19.76 7.14 9.14
CA ILE A 224 19.43 6.51 7.86
C ILE A 224 17.92 6.22 7.72
N LEU A 225 17.26 5.79 8.81
CA LEU A 225 15.81 5.63 8.80
C LEU A 225 15.11 6.98 8.65
N HIS A 226 15.52 7.98 9.44
CA HIS A 226 14.94 9.33 9.36
C HIS A 226 15.13 10.02 8.00
N LEU A 227 16.20 9.70 7.27
CA LEU A 227 16.42 10.15 5.90
C LEU A 227 15.52 9.41 4.92
N ALA A 228 15.43 8.08 5.03
CA ALA A 228 14.55 7.28 4.18
C ALA A 228 13.08 7.70 4.30
N ILE A 229 12.60 7.94 5.52
CA ILE A 229 11.24 8.45 5.77
C ILE A 229 11.05 9.85 5.18
N PHE A 230 12.01 10.74 5.37
CA PHE A 230 11.96 12.07 4.77
C PHE A 230 11.89 12.00 3.24
N MET A 231 12.69 11.13 2.62
CA MET A 231 12.65 10.94 1.17
C MET A 231 11.31 10.37 0.70
N LEU A 232 10.74 9.37 1.38
CA LEU A 232 9.40 8.87 1.05
C LEU A 232 8.35 9.96 1.17
N GLN A 233 8.42 10.82 2.18
CA GLN A 233 7.44 11.89 2.37
C GLN A 233 7.49 12.98 1.29
N ASN A 234 8.68 13.27 0.75
CA ASN A 234 8.88 14.38 -0.20
C ASN A 234 9.03 13.92 -1.66
N HIS A 235 9.46 12.68 -1.89
CA HIS A 235 9.77 12.14 -3.21
C HIS A 235 9.08 10.79 -3.45
N ILE A 236 7.88 10.55 -2.89
CA ILE A 236 7.21 9.25 -2.99
C ILE A 236 7.09 8.71 -4.44
N ASN A 237 6.94 9.59 -5.43
CA ASN A 237 6.84 9.21 -6.84
C ASN A 237 8.17 8.71 -7.45
N ALA A 238 9.31 8.89 -6.76
CA ALA A 238 10.58 8.28 -7.11
C ALA A 238 10.64 6.79 -6.73
N LEU A 239 9.71 6.31 -5.90
CA LEU A 239 9.59 4.90 -5.60
C LEU A 239 8.83 4.19 -6.73
N SER A 240 9.55 3.54 -7.65
CA SER A 240 8.94 2.72 -8.70
C SER A 240 8.25 1.48 -8.11
N TYR A 241 7.35 0.87 -8.87
CA TYR A 241 6.67 -0.35 -8.42
C TYR A 241 7.66 -1.51 -8.23
N SER A 242 8.66 -1.67 -9.11
CA SER A 242 9.70 -2.70 -8.97
C SER A 242 10.55 -2.50 -7.72
N SER A 243 10.93 -1.25 -7.41
CA SER A 243 11.64 -0.90 -6.19
C SER A 243 10.78 -1.12 -4.95
N PHE A 244 9.50 -0.73 -5.00
CA PHE A 244 8.53 -1.02 -3.92
C PHE A 244 8.46 -2.51 -3.63
N GLN A 245 8.26 -3.36 -4.65
CA GLN A 245 8.20 -4.82 -4.49
C GLN A 245 9.51 -5.39 -3.93
N SER A 246 10.66 -4.87 -4.38
CA SER A 246 11.97 -5.31 -3.89
C SER A 246 12.16 -4.96 -2.41
N ILE A 247 11.81 -3.75 -2.00
CA ILE A 247 11.91 -3.29 -0.61
C ILE A 247 10.93 -4.04 0.29
N MET A 248 9.69 -4.26 -0.16
CA MET A 248 8.70 -5.07 0.57
C MET A 248 9.22 -6.47 0.84
N ASN A 249 9.86 -7.10 -0.15
CA ASN A 249 10.46 -8.41 0.02
C ASN A 249 11.63 -8.40 1.01
N VAL A 250 12.53 -7.42 0.92
CA VAL A 250 13.69 -7.31 1.84
C VAL A 250 13.24 -7.10 3.28
N LEU A 251 12.39 -6.11 3.53
CA LEU A 251 11.92 -5.76 4.87
C LEU A 251 11.09 -6.88 5.51
N SER A 252 10.29 -7.58 4.70
CA SER A 252 9.49 -8.71 5.18
C SER A 252 10.35 -9.90 5.63
N LEU A 253 11.45 -10.17 4.94
CA LEU A 253 12.27 -11.38 5.15
C LEU A 253 13.41 -11.19 6.14
N TYR A 254 14.18 -10.11 6.02
CA TYR A 254 15.53 -10.03 6.61
C TYR A 254 15.67 -9.06 7.78
N HIS A 255 14.67 -8.20 8.04
CA HIS A 255 14.80 -7.20 9.09
C HIS A 255 14.35 -7.72 10.47
N PRO A 256 15.14 -7.57 11.54
CA PRO A 256 14.78 -8.06 12.87
C PRO A 256 13.83 -7.12 13.62
N ASP A 257 13.99 -5.80 13.50
CA ASP A 257 13.16 -4.82 14.24
C ASP A 257 11.82 -4.56 13.52
N PRO A 258 10.67 -4.92 14.12
CA PRO A 258 9.36 -4.70 13.52
C PRO A 258 8.97 -3.23 13.39
N VAL A 259 9.46 -2.36 14.28
CA VAL A 259 9.12 -0.93 14.27
C VAL A 259 9.72 -0.27 13.04
N VAL A 260 11.01 -0.53 12.76
CA VAL A 260 11.69 -0.01 11.56
C VAL A 260 10.96 -0.45 10.28
N VAL A 261 10.61 -1.74 10.20
CA VAL A 261 9.88 -2.31 9.05
C VAL A 261 8.56 -1.58 8.84
N VAL A 262 7.74 -1.47 9.89
CA VAL A 262 6.41 -0.87 9.78
C VAL A 262 6.51 0.62 9.48
N THR A 263 7.47 1.35 10.05
CA THR A 263 7.69 2.78 9.78
C THR A 263 7.98 3.04 8.30
N ILE A 264 8.89 2.28 7.67
CA ILE A 264 9.19 2.43 6.24
C ILE A 264 7.98 2.08 5.37
N ILE A 265 7.32 0.97 5.69
CA ILE A 265 6.22 0.44 4.88
C ILE A 265 4.97 1.32 4.99
N ASN A 266 4.69 1.88 6.16
CA ASN A 266 3.57 2.80 6.37
C ASN A 266 3.65 4.01 5.41
N GLU A 267 4.85 4.53 5.18
CA GLU A 267 5.08 5.60 4.20
C GLU A 267 5.01 5.09 2.76
N ALA A 268 5.64 3.95 2.46
CA ALA A 268 5.63 3.37 1.12
C ALA A 268 4.21 2.97 0.64
N LEU A 269 3.31 2.59 1.55
CA LEU A 269 1.92 2.21 1.22
C LEU A 269 1.07 3.38 0.70
N LYS A 270 1.50 4.64 0.92
CA LYS A 270 0.82 5.82 0.35
C LYS A 270 0.87 5.87 -1.18
N THR A 271 1.77 5.11 -1.82
CA THR A 271 1.82 4.89 -3.27
C THR A 271 0.57 4.22 -3.83
N LYS A 272 -0.18 3.47 -2.98
CA LYS A 272 -1.30 2.60 -3.36
C LYS A 272 -0.92 1.51 -4.37
N PHE A 273 0.34 1.13 -4.45
CA PHE A 273 0.75 -0.03 -5.22
C PHE A 273 0.11 -1.30 -4.67
N ALA A 274 -0.30 -2.18 -5.58
CA ALA A 274 -0.92 -3.44 -5.21
C ALA A 274 0.10 -4.35 -4.50
N LEU A 275 -0.30 -4.87 -3.34
CA LEU A 275 0.41 -5.91 -2.61
C LEU A 275 -0.25 -7.27 -2.85
N TYR A 276 0.58 -8.29 -3.07
CA TYR A 276 0.11 -9.66 -3.15
C TYR A 276 -0.26 -10.20 -1.75
N ARG A 277 -1.15 -11.20 -1.73
CA ARG A 277 -1.60 -11.83 -0.47
C ARG A 277 -0.44 -12.37 0.37
N TYR A 278 0.61 -12.91 -0.26
CA TYR A 278 1.78 -13.43 0.46
C TYR A 278 2.56 -12.32 1.17
N GLU A 279 2.64 -11.12 0.56
CA GLU A 279 3.34 -9.96 1.12
C GLU A 279 2.58 -9.44 2.33
N LYS A 280 1.26 -9.23 2.18
CA LYS A 280 0.39 -8.83 3.29
C LYS A 280 0.57 -9.72 4.52
N ARG A 281 0.59 -11.05 4.33
CA ARG A 281 0.81 -12.00 5.44
C ARG A 281 2.16 -11.81 6.13
N ARG A 282 3.25 -11.56 5.39
CA ARG A 282 4.56 -11.30 5.99
C ARG A 282 4.60 -9.97 6.73
N LEU A 283 3.96 -8.94 6.18
CA LEU A 283 3.84 -7.64 6.83
C LEU A 283 3.05 -7.71 8.13
N PHE A 284 1.92 -8.41 8.12
CA PHE A 284 1.14 -8.60 9.34
C PHE A 284 1.91 -9.42 10.37
N PHE A 285 2.62 -10.47 9.96
CA PHE A 285 3.51 -11.19 10.89
C PHE A 285 4.46 -10.23 11.62
N ARG A 286 5.10 -9.29 10.90
CA ARG A 286 5.96 -8.27 11.49
C ARG A 286 5.18 -7.29 12.38
N LEU A 287 4.06 -6.75 11.89
CA LEU A 287 3.23 -5.79 12.62
C LEU A 287 2.84 -6.29 14.02
N PHE A 288 2.50 -7.57 14.16
CA PHE A 288 2.06 -8.17 15.42
C PHE A 288 3.22 -8.77 16.24
N GLN A 289 4.45 -8.84 15.71
CA GLN A 289 5.57 -9.51 16.38
C GLN A 289 5.87 -8.89 17.76
N ASN A 290 5.67 -9.67 18.82
CA ASN A 290 5.95 -9.30 20.23
C ASN A 290 5.32 -7.97 20.68
N ASP A 291 4.20 -7.54 20.08
CA ASP A 291 3.59 -6.22 20.35
C ASP A 291 4.56 -5.02 20.18
N ALA A 292 5.67 -5.19 19.46
CA ALA A 292 6.75 -4.19 19.40
C ALA A 292 6.26 -2.85 18.85
N VAL A 293 5.52 -2.88 17.72
CA VAL A 293 4.99 -1.68 17.06
C VAL A 293 3.92 -1.01 17.93
N ALA A 294 2.92 -1.78 18.37
CA ALA A 294 1.84 -1.27 19.23
C ALA A 294 2.36 -0.68 20.55
N THR A 295 3.50 -1.17 21.04
CA THR A 295 4.12 -0.66 22.26
C THR A 295 4.94 0.59 22.03
N HIS A 296 5.69 0.63 20.94
CA HIS A 296 6.51 1.77 20.58
C HIS A 296 5.67 2.98 20.16
N ASP A 297 4.72 2.77 19.24
CA ASP A 297 3.84 3.81 18.71
C ASP A 297 2.48 3.22 18.29
N SER A 298 1.46 3.43 19.13
CA SER A 298 0.09 3.00 18.84
C SER A 298 -0.54 3.75 17.67
N GLY A 299 -0.09 4.99 17.39
CA GLY A 299 -0.51 5.78 16.24
C GLY A 299 -0.03 5.14 14.94
N LEU A 300 1.26 4.79 14.87
CA LEU A 300 1.83 4.08 13.74
C LEU A 300 1.11 2.75 13.45
N PHE A 301 0.83 1.96 14.49
CA PHE A 301 0.06 0.72 14.32
C PHE A 301 -1.32 0.99 13.71
N THR A 302 -2.03 1.99 14.25
CA THR A 302 -3.40 2.32 13.82
C THR A 302 -3.43 2.90 12.41
N ASP A 303 -2.45 3.71 12.04
CA ASP A 303 -2.32 4.25 10.69
C ASP A 303 -1.99 3.16 9.67
N PHE A 304 -1.13 2.20 10.04
CA PHE A 304 -0.76 1.10 9.17
C PHE A 304 -1.98 0.22 8.80
N VAL A 305 -2.80 -0.15 9.78
CA VAL A 305 -3.96 -1.04 9.52
C VAL A 305 -5.03 -0.38 8.65
N LYS A 306 -5.07 0.96 8.57
CA LYS A 306 -6.00 1.70 7.69
C LYS A 306 -5.75 1.45 6.21
N PHE A 307 -4.54 1.03 5.83
CA PHE A 307 -4.25 0.65 4.44
C PHE A 307 -4.91 -0.68 4.02
N PHE A 308 -5.47 -1.44 4.97
CA PHE A 308 -5.99 -2.78 4.75
C PHE A 308 -7.44 -2.97 5.23
N PRO A 309 -8.40 -2.14 4.77
CA PRO A 309 -9.79 -2.18 5.26
C PRO A 309 -10.48 -3.53 5.02
N GLU A 310 -10.09 -4.27 3.97
CA GLU A 310 -10.66 -5.57 3.61
C GLU A 310 -9.99 -6.76 4.31
N ASP A 311 -8.83 -6.55 4.95
CA ASP A 311 -8.04 -7.62 5.55
C ASP A 311 -8.29 -7.77 7.07
N GLY A 312 -9.33 -7.14 7.62
CA GLY A 312 -9.70 -7.20 9.05
C GLY A 312 -9.68 -8.61 9.66
N PRO A 313 -10.34 -9.61 9.05
CA PRO A 313 -10.25 -11.00 9.48
C PRO A 313 -8.83 -11.56 9.61
N LEU A 314 -7.98 -11.23 8.65
CA LEU A 314 -6.60 -11.69 8.62
C LEU A 314 -5.77 -10.98 9.70
N LEU A 315 -6.00 -9.67 9.92
CA LEU A 315 -5.35 -8.92 11.00
C LEU A 315 -5.68 -9.51 12.38
N PHE A 316 -6.95 -9.84 12.65
CA PHE A 316 -7.30 -10.52 13.90
C PHE A 316 -6.70 -11.92 14.01
N GLU A 317 -6.69 -12.71 12.94
CA GLU A 317 -5.99 -14.01 12.92
C GLU A 317 -4.51 -13.85 13.34
N PHE A 318 -3.82 -12.83 12.84
CA PHE A 318 -2.43 -12.56 13.23
C PHE A 318 -2.29 -12.14 14.69
N ALA A 319 -3.18 -11.29 15.21
CA ALA A 319 -3.18 -10.92 16.62
C ALA A 319 -3.29 -12.14 17.54
N PHE A 320 -4.16 -13.10 17.22
CA PHE A 320 -4.30 -14.34 17.98
C PHE A 320 -3.10 -15.28 17.83
N THR A 321 -2.64 -15.52 16.60
CA THR A 321 -1.53 -16.46 16.35
C THR A 321 -0.20 -15.96 16.93
N GLN A 322 0.01 -14.64 16.96
CA GLN A 322 1.19 -14.02 17.59
C GLN A 322 0.99 -13.73 19.09
N ARG A 323 -0.22 -13.94 19.62
CA ARG A 323 -0.59 -13.66 21.02
C ARG A 323 -0.33 -12.20 21.43
N SER A 324 -0.50 -11.29 20.48
CA SER A 324 -0.22 -9.85 20.58
C SER A 324 -1.41 -9.10 21.20
N HIS A 325 -1.47 -9.09 22.53
CA HIS A 325 -2.59 -8.54 23.30
C HIS A 325 -2.78 -7.03 23.06
N LYS A 326 -1.70 -6.25 23.02
CA LYS A 326 -1.80 -4.80 22.86
C LYS A 326 -2.27 -4.45 21.45
N SER A 327 -1.71 -5.10 20.45
CA SER A 327 -2.12 -4.97 19.05
C SER A 327 -3.58 -5.38 18.83
N TYR A 328 -4.02 -6.48 19.46
CA TYR A 328 -5.43 -6.89 19.46
C TYR A 328 -6.35 -5.81 20.03
N THR A 329 -5.95 -5.24 21.17
CA THR A 329 -6.73 -4.20 21.85
C THR A 329 -6.87 -2.96 20.96
N LEU A 330 -5.78 -2.53 20.31
CA LEU A 330 -5.81 -1.41 19.36
C LEU A 330 -6.69 -1.71 18.14
N LEU A 331 -6.60 -2.91 17.56
CA LEU A 331 -7.49 -3.33 16.47
C LEU A 331 -8.97 -3.22 16.87
N LYS A 332 -9.32 -3.71 18.06
CA LYS A 332 -10.69 -3.66 18.58
C LYS A 332 -11.16 -2.22 18.81
N GLN A 333 -10.31 -1.41 19.44
CA GLN A 333 -10.59 0.01 19.72
C GLN A 333 -10.73 0.85 18.45
N SER A 334 -10.06 0.47 17.35
CA SER A 334 -10.19 1.17 16.07
C SER A 334 -11.63 1.16 15.52
N GLY A 335 -12.44 0.17 15.88
CA GLY A 335 -13.80 -0.01 15.36
C GLY A 335 -13.87 -0.26 13.85
N MET A 336 -12.74 -0.43 13.17
CA MET A 336 -12.66 -0.51 11.70
C MET A 336 -13.14 -1.85 11.14
N PHE A 337 -13.12 -2.91 11.95
CA PHE A 337 -13.25 -4.28 11.48
C PHE A 337 -14.29 -5.04 12.30
N ALA A 338 -15.16 -5.79 11.63
CA ALA A 338 -16.06 -6.73 12.28
C ALA A 338 -15.32 -8.03 12.63
N ILE A 339 -15.31 -8.41 13.90
CA ILE A 339 -14.63 -9.63 14.39
C ILE A 339 -15.47 -10.90 14.14
N LYS A 340 -16.80 -10.75 14.03
CA LYS A 340 -17.75 -11.87 14.11
C LYS A 340 -17.53 -12.91 13.01
N SER A 341 -17.67 -14.19 13.38
CA SER A 341 -17.75 -15.39 12.54
C SER A 341 -16.46 -16.04 11.99
N LEU A 342 -15.30 -15.71 12.54
CA LEU A 342 -14.05 -16.35 12.10
C LEU A 342 -13.76 -17.63 12.88
N ARG A 343 -14.10 -18.78 12.29
CA ARG A 343 -13.75 -20.14 12.79
C ARG A 343 -12.32 -20.23 13.32
N LYS A 344 -11.38 -19.57 12.65
CA LYS A 344 -9.96 -19.61 12.99
C LYS A 344 -9.61 -18.87 14.28
N ILE A 345 -10.35 -17.80 14.61
CA ILE A 345 -10.18 -17.07 15.88
C ILE A 345 -10.54 -17.99 17.04
N TRP A 346 -11.64 -18.75 16.93
CA TRP A 346 -12.01 -19.74 17.94
C TRP A 346 -10.92 -20.80 18.14
N ASP A 347 -10.43 -21.38 17.05
CA ASP A 347 -9.45 -22.47 17.14
C ASP A 347 -8.17 -22.00 17.84
N GLU A 348 -7.70 -20.78 17.57
CA GLU A 348 -6.53 -20.19 18.25
C GLU A 348 -6.82 -19.76 19.70
N TRP A 349 -7.99 -19.15 19.96
CA TRP A 349 -8.42 -18.81 21.32
C TRP A 349 -8.47 -20.06 22.21
N ARG A 350 -9.05 -21.15 21.70
CA ARG A 350 -9.15 -22.44 22.40
C ARG A 350 -7.77 -23.05 22.67
N LYS A 351 -6.84 -23.01 21.71
CA LYS A 351 -5.45 -23.47 21.92
C LYS A 351 -4.76 -22.65 23.01
N MET A 352 -4.92 -21.33 23.00
CA MET A 352 -4.36 -20.44 24.02
C MET A 352 -4.94 -20.76 25.41
N PHE A 353 -6.24 -21.04 25.47
CA PHE A 353 -6.91 -21.47 26.69
C PHE A 353 -6.33 -22.78 27.25
N TYR A 354 -6.22 -23.85 26.44
CA TYR A 354 -5.65 -25.12 26.90
C TYR A 354 -4.18 -24.99 27.33
N SER A 355 -3.37 -24.28 26.54
CA SER A 355 -1.98 -23.98 26.92
C SER A 355 -1.88 -23.21 28.24
N TYR A 356 -2.84 -22.32 28.50
CA TYR A 356 -2.94 -21.61 29.76
C TYR A 356 -3.34 -22.51 30.94
N LEU A 357 -4.02 -23.65 30.73
CA LEU A 357 -4.32 -24.61 31.78
C LEU A 357 -3.13 -25.52 32.15
N GLU A 358 -2.36 -26.02 31.18
CA GLU A 358 -1.41 -27.13 31.38
C GLU A 358 -0.05 -26.81 32.06
N GLY A 359 0.55 -25.64 31.87
CA GLY A 359 1.90 -25.28 32.40
C GLY A 359 2.03 -24.81 33.87
N PRO A 360 3.24 -24.40 34.32
CA PRO A 360 3.52 -23.70 35.59
C PRO A 360 3.37 -22.16 35.51
N HIS A 361 3.31 -21.45 36.65
CA HIS A 361 3.09 -19.99 36.72
C HIS A 361 4.33 -19.18 36.28
N THR A 362 4.18 -18.36 35.23
CA THR A 362 5.21 -17.42 34.73
C THR A 362 4.56 -16.12 34.25
N GLU A 363 5.27 -14.98 34.23
CA GLU A 363 4.75 -13.67 33.79
C GLU A 363 4.06 -13.70 32.40
N LYS A 364 4.61 -14.45 31.44
CA LYS A 364 4.02 -14.65 30.11
C LYS A 364 2.60 -15.25 30.12
N ARG A 365 2.16 -15.87 31.22
CA ARG A 365 0.79 -16.38 31.36
C ARG A 365 -0.23 -15.31 31.77
N SER A 366 0.19 -14.25 32.45
CA SER A 366 -0.68 -13.14 32.85
C SER A 366 -1.20 -12.37 31.63
N GLU A 367 -0.31 -12.09 30.67
CA GLU A 367 -0.66 -11.44 29.40
C GLU A 367 -1.59 -12.30 28.54
N HIS A 368 -1.33 -13.61 28.44
CA HIS A 368 -2.23 -14.54 27.73
C HIS A 368 -3.63 -14.59 28.37
N LEU A 369 -3.72 -14.55 29.70
CA LEU A 369 -5.01 -14.53 30.38
C LEU A 369 -5.76 -13.22 30.11
N GLN A 370 -5.07 -12.09 30.18
CA GLN A 370 -5.68 -10.80 29.87
C GLN A 370 -6.17 -10.74 28.42
N PHE A 371 -5.44 -11.36 27.49
CA PHE A 371 -5.89 -11.57 26.11
C PHE A 371 -7.17 -12.42 26.10
N LEU A 372 -7.17 -13.62 26.70
CA LEU A 372 -8.34 -14.51 26.74
C LEU A 372 -9.59 -13.79 27.28
N LEU A 373 -9.43 -13.01 28.36
CA LEU A 373 -10.51 -12.25 28.97
C LEU A 373 -11.04 -11.12 28.07
N ASN A 374 -10.16 -10.40 27.38
CA ASN A 374 -10.52 -9.26 26.51
C ASN A 374 -11.13 -9.69 25.18
N SER A 375 -10.83 -10.91 24.75
CA SER A 375 -11.33 -11.51 23.50
C SER A 375 -12.54 -12.40 23.68
N PHE A 376 -12.95 -12.71 24.92
CA PHE A 376 -14.03 -13.64 25.23
C PHE A 376 -15.35 -13.29 24.51
N ASP A 377 -15.75 -12.01 24.54
CA ASP A 377 -16.99 -11.54 23.93
C ASP A 377 -16.94 -11.51 22.39
N ASP A 378 -15.75 -11.60 21.81
CA ASP A 378 -15.52 -11.55 20.36
C ASP A 378 -15.50 -12.96 19.73
N VAL A 379 -15.45 -14.00 20.57
CA VAL A 379 -15.47 -15.41 20.19
C VAL A 379 -16.92 -15.89 20.01
N ASP A 380 -17.12 -16.79 19.04
CA ASP A 380 -18.42 -17.42 18.80
C ASP A 380 -18.85 -18.31 19.98
N THR A 381 -19.83 -17.83 20.74
CA THR A 381 -20.36 -18.49 21.93
C THR A 381 -21.07 -19.82 21.64
N SER A 382 -21.50 -20.07 20.41
CA SER A 382 -22.04 -21.38 20.03
C SER A 382 -20.99 -22.48 20.14
N ARG A 383 -19.73 -22.16 19.82
CA ARG A 383 -18.60 -23.09 19.89
C ARG A 383 -18.08 -23.30 21.30
N ILE A 384 -18.23 -22.28 22.16
CA ILE A 384 -18.00 -22.43 23.60
C ILE A 384 -18.92 -23.54 24.14
N LYS A 385 -20.16 -23.63 23.69
CA LYS A 385 -21.10 -24.68 24.14
C LYS A 385 -20.76 -26.10 23.65
N GLU A 386 -19.90 -26.23 22.63
CA GLU A 386 -19.49 -27.53 22.08
C GLU A 386 -18.39 -28.21 22.92
N VAL A 387 -17.74 -27.48 23.83
CA VAL A 387 -16.66 -28.00 24.68
C VAL A 387 -17.24 -28.55 25.97
N ASN A 388 -16.83 -29.76 26.35
CA ASN A 388 -17.13 -30.31 27.68
C ASN A 388 -16.25 -29.66 28.74
N TRP A 389 -16.61 -28.44 29.13
CA TRP A 389 -15.85 -27.65 30.09
C TRP A 389 -15.70 -28.33 31.46
N VAL A 390 -16.65 -29.18 31.85
CA VAL A 390 -16.61 -29.94 33.11
C VAL A 390 -15.35 -30.80 33.16
N ASP A 391 -15.16 -31.60 32.12
CA ASP A 391 -13.99 -32.49 31.97
C ASP A 391 -12.68 -31.69 31.92
N VAL A 392 -12.67 -30.58 31.19
CA VAL A 392 -11.49 -29.71 31.07
C VAL A 392 -11.05 -29.15 32.42
N PHE A 393 -12.00 -28.70 33.25
CA PHE A 393 -11.68 -28.15 34.57
C PHE A 393 -11.35 -29.26 35.58
N SER A 394 -12.03 -30.39 35.55
CA SER A 394 -11.74 -31.51 36.46
C SER A 394 -10.36 -32.12 36.23
N ASN A 395 -9.87 -32.18 34.99
CA ASN A 395 -8.62 -32.88 34.65
C ASN A 395 -7.38 -31.98 34.54
N HIS A 396 -7.53 -30.68 34.29
CA HIS A 396 -6.41 -29.77 34.04
C HIS A 396 -6.28 -28.61 35.04
N TRP A 397 -7.16 -28.55 36.05
CA TRP A 397 -7.09 -27.52 37.07
C TRP A 397 -6.02 -27.84 38.11
N THR A 398 -4.93 -27.08 38.10
CA THR A 398 -3.78 -27.30 38.98
C THR A 398 -3.42 -26.10 39.86
N SER A 399 -4.22 -25.01 39.90
CA SER A 399 -3.82 -23.83 40.69
C SER A 399 -4.92 -22.95 41.29
N TYR A 400 -4.56 -22.29 42.39
CA TYR A 400 -5.36 -21.40 43.25
C TYR A 400 -5.45 -19.94 42.74
N ASP A 401 -5.33 -19.71 41.44
CA ASP A 401 -5.19 -18.36 40.87
C ASP A 401 -6.56 -17.69 40.63
N LYS A 402 -6.83 -16.61 41.39
CA LYS A 402 -8.05 -15.77 41.33
C LYS A 402 -8.42 -15.33 39.91
N GLN A 403 -7.42 -15.15 39.07
CA GLN A 403 -7.56 -14.66 37.71
C GLN A 403 -8.11 -15.75 36.76
N ARG A 404 -7.80 -17.03 37.02
CA ARG A 404 -8.40 -18.21 36.37
C ARG A 404 -9.87 -18.36 36.71
N ILE A 405 -10.20 -18.14 37.98
CA ILE A 405 -11.56 -18.18 38.50
C ILE A 405 -12.42 -17.14 37.76
N THR A 406 -11.89 -15.96 37.47
CA THR A 406 -12.61 -14.93 36.70
C THR A 406 -12.95 -15.39 35.27
N LEU A 407 -11.99 -15.97 34.54
CA LEU A 407 -12.24 -16.49 33.19
C LEU A 407 -13.24 -17.67 33.23
N PHE A 408 -13.13 -18.53 34.22
CA PHE A 408 -14.05 -19.65 34.45
C PHE A 408 -15.48 -19.17 34.71
N LYS A 409 -15.67 -18.18 35.60
CA LYS A 409 -16.97 -17.57 35.87
C LYS A 409 -17.62 -17.01 34.60
N LYS A 410 -16.84 -16.31 33.75
CA LYS A 410 -17.34 -15.82 32.45
C LYS A 410 -17.81 -16.95 31.52
N ILE A 411 -17.08 -18.08 31.48
CA ILE A 411 -17.49 -19.26 30.70
C ILE A 411 -18.81 -19.83 31.23
N LEU A 412 -18.94 -20.02 32.55
CA LEU A 412 -20.18 -20.53 33.16
C LEU A 412 -21.39 -19.62 32.92
N GLU A 413 -21.20 -18.30 33.07
CA GLU A 413 -22.22 -17.28 32.77
C GLU A 413 -22.68 -17.37 31.30
N CYS A 414 -21.74 -17.48 30.36
CA CYS A 414 -22.03 -17.62 28.92
C CYS A 414 -22.82 -18.89 28.59
N LEU A 415 -22.51 -20.00 29.27
CA LEU A 415 -23.22 -21.27 29.08
C LEU A 415 -24.63 -21.26 29.67
N LYS A 416 -25.03 -20.19 30.38
CA LYS A 416 -26.26 -20.13 31.19
C LYS A 416 -26.35 -21.28 32.20
N LEU A 417 -25.18 -21.80 32.60
CA LEU A 417 -25.04 -22.74 33.69
C LEU A 417 -24.99 -21.92 34.98
N THR A 418 -26.09 -21.22 35.27
CA THR A 418 -26.27 -20.49 36.53
C THR A 418 -26.50 -21.44 37.70
N ASP A 419 -26.79 -22.72 37.41
CA ASP A 419 -26.91 -23.75 38.42
C ASP A 419 -25.56 -24.45 38.61
N THR A 420 -24.70 -23.76 39.35
CA THR A 420 -23.45 -24.34 39.83
C THR A 420 -23.73 -25.59 40.67
N SER A 421 -24.91 -25.76 41.29
CA SER A 421 -25.20 -26.88 42.22
C SER A 421 -25.08 -28.31 41.64
N SER A 422 -25.05 -28.46 40.31
CA SER A 422 -24.84 -29.75 39.63
C SER A 422 -23.37 -30.17 39.52
N TYR A 423 -22.45 -29.29 39.90
CA TYR A 423 -21.01 -29.55 39.95
C TYR A 423 -20.61 -29.98 41.36
N ASP A 424 -19.80 -31.03 41.48
CA ASP A 424 -19.23 -31.41 42.77
C ASP A 424 -18.18 -30.39 43.21
N TRP A 425 -18.64 -29.35 43.91
CA TRP A 425 -17.79 -28.28 44.44
C TRP A 425 -16.98 -28.71 45.65
N THR A 426 -17.14 -29.92 46.19
CA THR A 426 -16.32 -30.33 47.35
C THR A 426 -14.82 -30.34 47.03
N VAL A 427 -14.46 -30.46 45.75
CA VAL A 427 -13.08 -30.30 45.24
C VAL A 427 -12.61 -28.84 45.20
N TYR A 428 -13.51 -27.86 45.25
CA TYR A 428 -13.25 -26.43 45.01
C TYR A 428 -13.80 -25.49 46.12
N GLU A 429 -14.38 -26.03 47.20
CA GLU A 429 -15.01 -25.27 48.31
C GLU A 429 -14.07 -24.23 48.96
N HIS A 430 -12.76 -24.46 48.90
CA HIS A 430 -11.73 -23.57 49.44
C HIS A 430 -11.40 -22.37 48.52
N LEU A 431 -12.00 -22.27 47.32
CA LEU A 431 -11.82 -21.15 46.37
C LEU A 431 -12.92 -20.08 46.44
N LEU A 432 -13.98 -20.32 47.23
CA LEU A 432 -15.13 -19.42 47.39
C LEU A 432 -15.09 -18.58 48.69
N GLN A 433 -14.07 -18.75 49.52
CA GLN A 433 -13.69 -17.83 50.60
C GLN A 433 -12.63 -16.84 50.09
#